data_AF-A0A2M7E0N0-F1
#
_entry.id   AF-A0A2M7E0N0-F1
#
_cell.length_a   1.000
_cell.length_b   1.000
_cell.length_c   1.000
_cell.angle_alpha   90.00
_cell.angle_beta   90.00
_cell.angle_gamma   90.00
#
_symmetry.space_group_name_H-M   'P 1'
#
loop_
_entity.id
_entity.type
_entity.pdbx_description
1 polymer ?
#
loop_
_entity_poly.entity_id
_entity_poly.type
_entity_poly.pdbx_seq_one_letter_code
_entity_poly.pdbx_strand_id
1 'polypeptide(L)' 'KALEIIEKAYNYGGKNNAVIVEHYGDIQFKLGNIDKANELWNEAFKLGQASEFLNKKIIQKILIE' A
#
# COMPACT_ATOMS: atom_id res chain seq x y z
N LYS A 1 4.47 15.16 3.97
CA LYS A 1 3.47 15.60 2.97
C LYS A 1 2.81 14.42 2.22
N ALA A 2 3.55 13.48 1.61
CA ALA A 2 2.93 12.34 0.92
C ALA A 2 2.09 11.44 1.86
N LEU A 3 2.60 11.16 3.07
CA LEU A 3 1.91 10.39 4.09
C LEU A 3 0.54 10.97 4.47
N GLU A 4 0.49 12.26 4.82
CA GLU A 4 -0.77 12.93 5.20
C GLU A 4 -1.82 12.93 4.07
N ILE A 5 -1.38 13.03 2.82
CA ILE A 5 -2.28 13.02 1.65
C ILE A 5 -2.87 11.63 1.46
N ILE A 6 -2.05 10.58 1.52
CA ILE A 6 -2.54 9.21 1.33
C ILE A 6 -3.41 8.77 2.51
N GLU A 7 -3.13 9.24 3.73
CA GLU A 7 -3.98 8.98 4.90
C GLU A 7 -5.36 9.60 4.76
N LYS A 8 -5.43 10.84 4.25
CA LYS A 8 -6.72 11.46 3.90
C LYS A 8 -7.43 10.63 2.84
N ALA A 9 -6.76 10.31 1.73
CA ALA A 9 -7.37 9.52 0.67
C ALA A 9 -7.89 8.17 1.18
N TYR A 10 -7.10 7.47 1.99
CA TYR A 10 -7.46 6.23 2.65
C TYR A 10 -8.72 6.41 3.51
N ASN A 11 -8.78 7.44 4.35
CA ASN A 11 -9.92 7.70 5.24
C ASN A 11 -11.19 8.17 4.52
N TYR A 12 -11.09 8.86 3.39
CA TYR A 12 -12.22 9.35 2.59
C TYR A 12 -12.70 8.35 1.52
N GLY A 13 -12.72 7.06 1.86
CA GLY A 13 -13.23 5.99 0.99
C GLY A 13 -12.15 5.20 0.25
N GLY A 14 -10.88 5.61 0.34
CA GLY A 14 -9.75 4.91 -0.28
C GLY A 14 -9.45 3.54 0.32
N LYS A 15 -9.93 3.21 1.53
CA LYS A 15 -9.78 1.87 2.13
C LYS A 15 -10.36 0.74 1.27
N ASN A 16 -11.33 1.04 0.42
CA ASN A 16 -11.96 0.05 -0.46
C ASN A 16 -11.35 0.02 -1.87
N ASN A 17 -10.26 0.78 -2.10
CA ASN A 17 -9.59 0.87 -3.38
C ASN A 17 -8.18 0.30 -3.25
N ALA A 18 -7.94 -0.87 -3.84
CA ALA A 18 -6.67 -1.57 -3.71
C ALA A 18 -5.45 -0.77 -4.18
N VAL A 19 -5.60 0.11 -5.18
CA VAL A 19 -4.51 0.98 -5.65
C VAL A 19 -4.15 2.03 -4.60
N ILE A 20 -5.14 2.63 -3.93
CA ILE A 20 -4.90 3.59 -2.84
C ILE A 20 -4.24 2.89 -1.65
N VAL A 21 -4.74 1.72 -1.29
CA VAL A 21 -4.16 0.92 -0.19
C VAL A 21 -2.73 0.47 -0.52
N GLU A 22 -2.46 0.07 -1.76
CA GLU A 22 -1.12 -0.30 -2.22
C GLU A 22 -0.15 0.89 -2.15
N HIS A 23 -0.55 2.05 -2.68
CA HIS A 23 0.29 3.26 -2.61
C HIS A 23 0.53 3.72 -1.18
N TYR A 24 -0.42 3.48 -0.28
CA TYR A 24 -0.20 3.72 1.14
C TYR A 24 0.90 2.80 1.69
N GLY A 25 0.87 1.52 1.32
CA GLY A 25 1.94 0.56 1.63
C GLY A 25 3.30 1.01 1.09
N ASP A 26 3.35 1.47 -0.16
CA ASP A 26 4.58 1.97 -0.81
C ASP A 26 5.17 3.17 -0.05
N ILE A 27 4.32 4.11 0.39
CA ILE A 27 4.75 5.26 1.20
C ILE A 27 5.27 4.81 2.57
N GLN A 28 4.59 3.89 3.25
CA GLN A 28 5.04 3.35 4.54
C GLN A 28 6.40 2.64 4.41
N PHE A 29 6.60 1.90 3.32
CA PHE A 29 7.88 1.24 3.02
C PHE A 29 9.01 2.27 2.85
N LYS A 30 8.78 3.34 2.08
CA LYS A 30 9.76 4.43 1.89
C LYS A 30 10.10 5.17 3.20
N LEU A 31 9.21 5.13 4.19
CA LEU A 31 9.43 5.71 5.52
C LEU A 31 10.14 4.75 6.49
N GLY A 32 10.45 3.52 6.06
CA GLY A 32 11.08 2.50 6.91
C GLY A 32 10.08 1.69 7.75
N ASN A 33 8.78 1.92 7.60
CA ASN A 33 7.73 1.22 8.33
C ASN A 33 7.36 -0.09 7.61
N ILE A 34 8.31 -1.03 7.54
CA ILE A 34 8.21 -2.25 6.72
C ILE A 34 7.05 -3.16 7.12
N ASP A 35 6.78 -3.29 8.42
CA ASP A 35 5.66 -4.09 8.91
C ASP A 35 4.33 -3.47 8.47
N LYS A 36 4.21 -2.14 8.58
CA LYS A 36 3.00 -1.42 8.16
C LYS A 36 2.79 -1.49 6.65
N ALA A 37 3.88 -1.40 5.88
CA ALA A 37 3.83 -1.58 4.44
C ALA A 37 3.28 -2.96 4.06
N ASN A 38 3.78 -4.01 4.71
CA ASN A 38 3.28 -5.37 4.47
C ASN A 38 1.82 -5.55 4.86
N GLU A 39 1.36 -4.98 5.99
CA GLU A 39 -0.05 -4.99 6.36
C GLU A 39 -0.93 -4.39 5.25
N LEU A 40 -0.56 -3.20 4.76
CA LEU A 40 -1.30 -2.49 3.73
C LEU A 40 -1.25 -3.23 2.39
N TRP A 41 -0.12 -3.80 2.00
CA TRP A 41 -0.04 -4.59 0.78
C TRP A 41 -0.92 -5.86 0.87
N ASN A 42 -0.98 -6.51 2.03
CA ASN A 42 -1.90 -7.64 2.23
C ASN A 42 -3.37 -7.22 2.20
N GLU A 43 -3.70 -6.02 2.70
CA GLU A 43 -5.04 -5.45 2.58
C GLU A 43 -5.40 -5.15 1.11
N ALA A 44 -4.50 -4.50 0.37
CA ALA A 44 -4.65 -4.25 -1.06
C ALA A 44 -4.84 -5.56 -1.86
N PHE A 45 -4.12 -6.62 -1.48
CA PHE A 45 -4.24 -7.93 -2.13
C PHE A 45 -5.63 -8.53 -1.94
N LYS A 46 -6.22 -8.40 -0.74
CA LYS A 46 -7.57 -8.89 -0.44
C LYS A 46 -8.67 -8.13 -1.18
N LEU A 47 -8.45 -6.84 -1.43
CA LEU A 47 -9.39 -5.98 -2.17
C LEU A 47 -9.41 -6.32 -3.67
N GLY A 48 -8.30 -6.85 -4.21
CA GLY A 48 -8.15 -7.15 -5.63
C GLY A 48 -8.04 -5.88 -6.50
N GLN A 49 -7.66 -6.02 -7.78
CA GLN A 49 -7.42 -4.87 -8.68
C GLN A 49 -6.26 -3.95 -8.27
N ALA A 50 -5.29 -4.47 -7.52
CA ALA A 50 -4.01 -3.82 -7.28
C ALA A 50 -3.05 -4.00 -8.48
N SER A 51 -1.83 -3.45 -8.39
CA SER A 51 -0.81 -3.64 -9.41
C SER A 51 -0.40 -5.10 -9.57
N GLU A 52 0.09 -5.46 -10.75
CA GLU A 52 0.69 -6.79 -11.00
C GLU A 52 1.94 -7.05 -10.14
N PHE A 53 2.56 -5.99 -9.62
CA PHE A 53 3.76 -6.07 -8.79
C PHE A 53 3.45 -6.30 -7.32
N LEU A 54 2.21 -6.13 -6.86
CA LEU A 54 1.85 -6.23 -5.46
C LEU A 54 2.28 -7.57 -4.83
N ASN A 55 2.06 -8.69 -5.52
CA ASN A 55 2.49 -10.01 -5.04
C ASN A 55 4.02 -10.09 -4.86
N LYS A 56 4.78 -9.50 -5.78
CA LYS A 56 6.23 -9.47 -5.69
C LYS A 56 6.68 -8.60 -4.52
N LYS A 57 6.04 -7.45 -4.29
CA LYS A 57 6.32 -6.57 -3.13
C LYS A 57 6.15 -7.30 -1.81
N ILE A 58 5.05 -8.04 -1.64
CA ILE A 58 4.75 -8.81 -0.41
C ILE A 58 5.78 -9.91 -0.19
N ILE A 59 6.07 -10.72 -1.22
CA ILE A 59 6.94 -11.88 -1.09
C ILE A 59 8.39 -11.46 -0.86
N GLN A 60 8.88 -10.50 -1.64
CA GLN A 60 10.28 -10.08 -1.60
C GLN A 60 10.54 -9.00 -0.56
N LYS A 61 9.48 -8.39 0.00
CA LYS A 61 9.55 -7.23 0.91
C LYS A 61 10.39 -6.09 0.34
N ILE A 62 10.17 -5.80 -0.94
CA ILE A 62 10.80 -4.68 -1.65
C ILE A 62 9.74 -3.82 -2.30
N LEU A 63 10.08 -2.56 -2.55
CA LEU A 63 9.28 -1.68 -3.39
C LEU A 63 9.61 -1.92 -4.87
N ILE A 64 8.57 -2.04 -5.71
CA ILE A 64 8.66 -2.15 -7.17
C ILE A 64 7.69 -1.12 -7.75
N GLU A 65 8.16 -0.24 -8.65
CA GLU A 65 7.35 0.81 -9.29
C GLU A 65 7.20 0.56 -10.79
#